data_AF-A0AAE0J2D3-F1
#
_entry.id   AF-A0AAE0J2D3-F1
#
_cell.length_a   1.000
_cell.length_b   1.000
_cell.length_c   1.000
_cell.angle_alpha   90.00
_cell.angle_beta   90.00
_cell.angle_gamma   90.00
#
_symmetry.space_group_name_H-M   'P 1'
#
loop_
_entity.id
_entity.type
_entity.pdbx_description
1 polymer ?
#
loop_
_entity_poly.entity_id
_entity_poly.type
_entity_poly.pdbx_seq_one_letter_code
_entity_poly.pdbx_strand_id
1 'polypeptide(L)'
;MIRTTVGCARRGLVNSARLGQGAAWAWPRCSSNWKHPQQERDSEDVGSGSIPSPNLLIQTYVNPNVYIPGPWILQKAAEYDLGFPPQFRLVKGQVPDAAIRVLVSPKHCIAFTHMKYFTQLRHPLTDKFFGLYKAIMDKPLWLQLKMVTDGNKSKSVVRSTSKRVVKKAFIQALKLHGYDSWGRARDKGAIKDLFGTVKLHISRPKEVTQTKFEDLVAFLSETIDRQIKSTLSRPPSPARHIKNDGPRDGGRAQPRAPDTRTGSKKDFSGRPQPARRRKAA
;
A
#
# COMPACT_ATOMS: atom_id res chain seq x y z
N MET A 1 -30.00 32.08 61.79
CA MET A 1 -29.92 30.87 60.92
C MET A 1 -31.00 30.99 59.86
N ILE A 2 -30.59 31.15 58.61
CA ILE A 2 -31.42 31.65 57.51
C ILE A 2 -32.10 30.47 56.79
N ARG A 3 -33.43 30.57 56.64
CA ARG A 3 -34.25 29.75 55.73
C ARG A 3 -34.09 30.26 54.30
N THR A 4 -33.95 29.35 53.34
CA THR A 4 -34.39 29.62 51.96
C THR A 4 -34.89 28.35 51.28
N THR A 5 -35.96 28.55 50.53
CA THR A 5 -36.93 27.60 50.00
C THR A 5 -36.64 27.17 48.55
N VAL A 6 -37.09 25.96 48.23
CA VAL A 6 -37.76 25.46 46.99
C VAL A 6 -37.61 26.25 45.68
N GLY A 7 -37.27 25.53 44.60
CA GLY A 7 -37.52 25.95 43.22
C GLY A 7 -37.58 24.77 42.25
N CYS A 8 -38.79 24.44 41.78
CA CYS A 8 -39.13 23.40 40.81
C CYS A 8 -39.60 24.08 39.50
N ALA A 9 -39.07 23.69 38.33
CA ALA A 9 -39.64 23.97 37.00
C ALA A 9 -39.05 22.96 35.99
N ARG A 10 -39.78 21.95 35.50
CA ARG A 10 -40.80 21.90 34.42
C ARG A 10 -40.37 22.41 33.02
N ARG A 11 -40.35 21.42 32.11
CA ARG A 11 -40.85 21.38 30.71
C ARG A 11 -40.24 22.30 29.64
N GLY A 12 -39.76 21.64 28.59
CA GLY A 12 -39.60 22.17 27.24
C GLY A 12 -39.74 21.05 26.20
N LEU A 13 -40.97 20.69 25.89
CA LEU A 13 -41.40 19.80 24.80
C LEU A 13 -41.75 20.73 23.62
N VAL A 14 -41.00 20.76 22.52
CA VAL A 14 -41.51 21.30 21.23
C VAL A 14 -40.79 20.68 20.01
N ASN A 15 -41.58 19.92 19.25
CA ASN A 15 -41.69 19.71 17.80
C ASN A 15 -40.50 19.33 16.90
N SER A 16 -40.62 18.09 16.38
CA SER A 16 -40.97 17.80 14.97
C SER A 16 -40.64 18.86 13.91
N ALA A 17 -39.66 18.53 13.06
CA ALA A 17 -39.63 18.98 11.68
C ALA A 17 -39.48 17.76 10.75
N ARG A 18 -40.47 17.60 9.88
CA ARG A 18 -40.52 16.69 8.73
C ARG A 18 -39.38 16.99 7.76
N LEU A 19 -38.61 15.98 7.42
CA LEU A 19 -37.98 15.79 6.11
C LEU A 19 -38.15 14.30 5.84
N GLY A 20 -39.01 13.86 4.93
CA GLY A 20 -38.89 14.10 3.50
C GLY A 20 -38.73 12.72 2.87
N GLN A 21 -39.85 12.14 2.45
CA GLN A 21 -39.88 10.93 1.63
C GLN A 21 -39.10 11.20 0.33
N GLY A 22 -38.26 10.27 -0.10
CA GLY A 22 -37.76 10.29 -1.47
C GLY A 22 -36.46 9.52 -1.68
N ALA A 23 -36.52 8.58 -2.63
CA ALA A 23 -35.41 7.89 -3.28
C ALA A 23 -34.87 6.62 -2.58
N ALA A 24 -35.71 5.57 -2.61
CA ALA A 24 -35.22 4.21 -2.70
C ALA A 24 -34.43 4.05 -4.02
N TRP A 25 -33.11 4.02 -3.94
CA TRP A 25 -32.25 3.60 -5.05
C TRP A 25 -32.29 2.09 -5.13
N ALA A 26 -33.25 1.59 -5.93
CA ALA A 26 -33.28 0.21 -6.37
C ALA A 26 -32.04 -0.06 -7.23
N TRP A 27 -31.18 -0.98 -6.77
CA TRP A 27 -30.05 -1.46 -7.54
C TRP A 27 -30.57 -2.34 -8.70
N PRO A 28 -30.13 -2.13 -9.94
CA PRO A 28 -30.49 -3.03 -11.03
C PRO A 28 -29.83 -4.40 -10.79
N ARG A 29 -30.66 -5.45 -10.70
CA ARG A 29 -30.24 -6.85 -10.81
C ARG A 29 -29.62 -7.04 -12.20
N CYS A 30 -28.30 -7.10 -12.28
CA CYS A 30 -27.62 -7.69 -13.43
C CYS A 30 -27.85 -9.20 -13.43
N SER A 31 -28.82 -9.65 -14.22
CA SER A 31 -28.97 -11.05 -14.61
C SER A 31 -27.85 -11.44 -15.57
N SER A 32 -26.80 -12.06 -15.05
CA SER A 32 -25.73 -12.67 -15.85
C SER A 32 -26.24 -13.97 -16.47
N ASN A 33 -26.68 -13.92 -17.72
CA ASN A 33 -27.01 -15.11 -18.51
C ASN A 33 -25.72 -15.65 -19.15
N TRP A 34 -24.95 -16.42 -18.37
CA TRP A 34 -23.78 -17.14 -18.87
C TRP A 34 -24.24 -18.46 -19.48
N LYS A 35 -24.28 -18.53 -20.81
CA LYS A 35 -24.44 -19.80 -21.54
C LYS A 35 -23.14 -20.60 -21.41
N HIS A 36 -23.25 -21.81 -20.87
CA HIS A 36 -22.20 -22.82 -20.92
C HIS A 36 -21.94 -23.21 -22.39
N PRO A 37 -20.68 -23.19 -22.87
CA PRO A 37 -20.35 -23.89 -24.10
C PRO A 37 -20.39 -25.41 -23.82
N GLN A 38 -21.21 -26.10 -24.62
CA GLN A 38 -21.23 -27.56 -24.72
C GLN A 38 -19.83 -28.06 -25.09
N GLN A 39 -19.35 -29.01 -24.30
CA GLN A 39 -18.12 -29.74 -24.53
C GLN A 39 -18.43 -30.90 -25.47
N GLU A 40 -18.12 -30.75 -26.76
CA GLU A 40 -18.09 -31.85 -27.72
C GLU A 40 -16.97 -32.82 -27.30
N ARG A 41 -17.37 -34.08 -27.12
CA ARG A 41 -16.50 -35.22 -26.90
C ARG A 41 -16.24 -35.84 -28.26
N ASP A 42 -15.12 -35.51 -28.86
CA ASP A 42 -14.55 -36.34 -29.91
C ASP A 42 -13.47 -37.23 -29.30
N SER A 43 -13.84 -38.50 -29.24
CA SER A 43 -12.95 -39.62 -29.02
C SER A 43 -12.31 -39.94 -30.35
N GLU A 44 -10.98 -40.00 -30.42
CA GLU A 44 -10.32 -40.90 -31.37
C GLU A 44 -8.83 -41.10 -31.07
N ASP A 45 -8.51 -42.38 -31.13
CA ASP A 45 -7.29 -43.03 -31.57
C ASP A 45 -6.01 -43.15 -30.72
N VAL A 46 -5.70 -44.43 -30.49
CA VAL A 46 -4.53 -45.00 -29.83
C VAL A 46 -3.46 -45.19 -30.90
N GLY A 47 -2.63 -44.17 -31.10
CA GLY A 47 -1.43 -44.23 -31.93
C GLY A 47 -0.19 -44.53 -31.10
N SER A 48 0.21 -45.81 -31.03
CA SER A 48 1.50 -46.26 -30.53
C SER A 48 2.63 -45.76 -31.45
N GLY A 49 3.49 -44.86 -30.97
CA GLY A 49 4.63 -44.39 -31.76
C GLY A 49 5.63 -43.53 -31.00
N SER A 50 6.84 -44.07 -30.86
CA SER A 50 8.11 -43.39 -30.55
C SER A 50 8.29 -42.73 -29.18
N ILE A 51 9.27 -43.26 -28.42
CA ILE A 51 9.83 -42.65 -27.21
C ILE A 51 10.69 -41.45 -27.64
N PRO A 52 10.34 -40.21 -27.29
CA PRO A 52 11.20 -39.06 -27.58
C PRO A 52 12.39 -39.03 -26.62
N SER A 53 13.57 -38.81 -27.20
CA SER A 53 14.87 -38.71 -26.55
C SER A 53 14.86 -37.81 -25.29
N PRO A 54 15.52 -38.22 -24.19
CA PRO A 54 15.57 -37.43 -22.96
C PRO A 54 16.74 -36.44 -23.02
N ASN A 55 16.62 -35.37 -23.81
CA ASN A 55 17.57 -34.23 -23.70
C ASN A 55 17.06 -32.94 -24.38
N LEU A 56 15.76 -32.71 -24.38
CA LEU A 56 15.23 -31.37 -24.58
C LEU A 56 15.05 -30.73 -23.21
N LEU A 57 16.02 -29.89 -22.84
CA LEU A 57 15.83 -28.82 -21.88
C LEU A 57 14.60 -28.04 -22.34
N ILE A 58 13.44 -28.40 -21.79
CA ILE A 58 12.21 -27.64 -21.97
C ILE A 58 12.49 -26.31 -21.27
N GLN A 59 13.03 -25.35 -22.00
CA GLN A 59 12.81 -23.95 -21.73
C GLN A 59 11.32 -23.73 -21.94
N THR A 60 10.51 -24.19 -20.97
CA THR A 60 9.14 -23.74 -20.85
C THR A 60 9.23 -22.24 -20.90
N TYR A 61 8.52 -21.64 -21.86
CA TYR A 61 8.39 -20.20 -22.00
C TYR A 61 7.59 -19.69 -20.81
N VAL A 62 8.20 -19.76 -19.62
CA VAL A 62 7.65 -19.21 -18.39
C VAL A 62 7.62 -17.74 -18.67
N ASN A 63 6.41 -17.20 -18.73
CA ASN A 63 6.16 -15.78 -18.87
C ASN A 63 7.19 -15.04 -18.00
N PRO A 64 8.10 -14.23 -18.58
CA PRO A 64 9.31 -13.73 -17.90
C PRO A 64 9.02 -12.89 -16.64
N ASN A 65 7.74 -12.62 -16.39
CA ASN A 65 7.20 -11.91 -15.25
C ASN A 65 6.78 -12.81 -14.06
N VAL A 66 6.82 -14.13 -14.21
CA VAL A 66 6.46 -15.07 -13.14
C VAL A 66 7.73 -15.52 -12.42
N TYR A 67 8.10 -14.75 -11.39
CA TYR A 67 9.22 -15.10 -10.51
C TYR A 67 8.77 -16.21 -9.54
N ILE A 68 9.27 -17.43 -9.77
CA ILE A 68 9.07 -18.56 -8.87
C ILE A 68 10.28 -18.64 -7.92
N PRO A 69 10.11 -18.40 -6.61
CA PRO A 69 11.20 -18.53 -5.65
C PRO A 69 11.63 -19.99 -5.48
N GLY A 70 12.94 -20.24 -5.38
CA GLY A 70 13.46 -21.57 -5.09
C GLY A 70 13.17 -22.04 -3.65
N PRO A 71 13.32 -23.35 -3.36
CA PRO A 71 13.03 -23.92 -2.04
C PRO A 71 13.77 -23.24 -0.89
N TRP A 72 15.06 -22.95 -1.08
CA TRP A 72 15.89 -22.25 -0.09
C TRP A 72 15.36 -20.83 0.22
N ILE A 73 14.86 -20.13 -0.79
CA ILE A 73 14.27 -18.80 -0.63
C ILE A 73 12.97 -18.87 0.14
N LEU A 74 12.12 -19.86 -0.16
CA LEU A 74 10.88 -20.11 0.57
C LEU A 74 11.17 -20.41 2.05
N GLN A 75 12.17 -21.23 2.34
CA GLN A 75 12.60 -21.53 3.70
C GLN A 75 13.08 -20.28 4.44
N LYS A 76 13.96 -19.48 3.83
CA LYS A 76 14.45 -18.22 4.43
C LYS A 76 13.35 -17.17 4.58
N ALA A 77 12.43 -17.07 3.63
CA ALA A 77 11.28 -16.20 3.74
C ALA A 77 10.36 -16.64 4.89
N ALA A 78 10.17 -17.94 5.10
CA ALA A 78 9.40 -18.46 6.23
C ALA A 78 10.06 -18.14 7.58
N GLU A 79 11.38 -18.25 7.70
CA GLU A 79 12.15 -17.88 8.90
C GLU A 79 11.91 -16.41 9.31
N TYR A 80 11.88 -15.51 8.32
CA TYR A 80 11.57 -14.10 8.55
C TYR A 80 10.07 -13.79 8.48
N ASP A 81 9.21 -14.78 8.27
CA ASP A 81 7.77 -14.59 8.00
C ASP A 81 7.48 -13.50 6.94
N LEU A 82 8.29 -13.51 5.89
CA LEU A 82 8.12 -12.72 4.68
C LEU A 82 7.10 -13.38 3.75
N GLY A 83 6.32 -12.54 3.10
CA GLY A 83 5.37 -12.90 2.06
C GLY A 83 5.86 -12.58 0.66
N PHE A 84 5.13 -13.07 -0.34
CA PHE A 84 5.39 -12.80 -1.76
C PHE A 84 4.21 -12.05 -2.40
N PRO A 85 4.42 -11.33 -3.51
CA PRO A 85 3.37 -10.54 -4.15
C PRO A 85 2.05 -11.28 -4.47
N PRO A 86 2.02 -12.57 -4.83
CA PRO A 86 0.75 -13.30 -5.05
C PRO A 86 -0.16 -13.37 -3.81
N GLN A 87 0.36 -13.12 -2.61
CA GLN A 87 -0.41 -13.13 -1.36
C GLN A 87 -1.26 -11.86 -1.16
N PHE A 88 -1.01 -10.81 -1.93
CA PHE A 88 -1.84 -9.60 -1.87
C PHE A 88 -3.27 -9.91 -2.28
N ARG A 89 -4.22 -9.50 -1.45
CA ARG A 89 -5.66 -9.56 -1.74
C ARG A 89 -6.17 -8.16 -2.01
N LEU A 90 -6.98 -8.01 -3.05
CA LEU A 90 -7.68 -6.77 -3.34
C LEU A 90 -8.71 -6.52 -2.23
N VAL A 91 -8.82 -5.28 -1.78
CA VAL A 91 -9.84 -4.88 -0.82
C VAL A 91 -11.23 -5.05 -1.48
N LYS A 92 -12.14 -5.80 -0.84
CA LYS A 92 -13.50 -6.07 -1.36
C LYS A 92 -14.26 -4.76 -1.59
N GLY A 93 -15.07 -4.72 -2.65
CA GLY A 93 -15.90 -3.55 -3.00
C GLY A 93 -15.18 -2.48 -3.82
N GLN A 94 -13.90 -2.67 -4.15
CA GLN A 94 -13.20 -1.77 -5.07
C GLN A 94 -13.52 -2.11 -6.52
N VAL A 95 -13.77 -1.08 -7.33
CA VAL A 95 -13.96 -1.22 -8.78
C VAL A 95 -12.62 -1.62 -9.43
N PRO A 96 -12.60 -2.61 -10.35
CA PRO A 96 -11.37 -3.05 -11.01
C PRO A 96 -10.57 -1.93 -11.69
N ASP A 97 -11.27 -0.91 -12.18
CA ASP A 97 -10.72 0.26 -12.88
C ASP A 97 -10.59 1.52 -12.00
N ALA A 98 -10.57 1.39 -10.68
CA ALA A 98 -10.38 2.54 -9.79
C ALA A 98 -9.01 3.23 -10.02
N ALA A 99 -8.99 4.56 -9.91
CA ALA A 99 -7.76 5.35 -10.03
C ALA A 99 -6.69 4.92 -9.00
N ILE A 100 -7.14 4.52 -7.81
CA ILE A 100 -6.34 3.92 -6.75
C ILE A 100 -6.99 2.59 -6.35
N ARG A 101 -6.19 1.52 -6.31
CA ARG A 101 -6.57 0.23 -5.72
C ARG A 101 -5.71 -0.04 -4.49
N VAL A 102 -6.33 -0.63 -3.48
CA VAL A 102 -5.69 -1.01 -2.23
C VAL A 102 -5.65 -2.52 -2.16
N LEU A 103 -4.45 -3.06 -2.04
CA LEU A 103 -4.25 -4.48 -1.78
C LEU A 103 -3.59 -4.63 -0.42
N VAL A 104 -3.99 -5.68 0.28
CA VAL A 104 -3.52 -5.97 1.64
C VAL A 104 -2.94 -7.37 1.70
N SER A 105 -1.93 -7.55 2.53
CA SER A 105 -1.39 -8.86 2.90
C SER A 105 -1.12 -8.88 4.40
N PRO A 106 -1.55 -9.92 5.12
CA PRO A 106 -1.24 -10.08 6.55
C PRO A 106 0.25 -10.37 6.80
N LYS A 107 1.04 -10.64 5.75
CA LYS A 107 2.48 -10.83 5.83
C LYS A 107 3.25 -9.61 5.31
N HIS A 108 4.50 -9.48 5.76
CA HIS A 108 5.46 -8.53 5.21
C HIS A 108 5.93 -8.99 3.84
N CYS A 109 5.34 -8.45 2.78
CA CYS A 109 5.59 -8.92 1.41
C CYS A 109 6.82 -8.25 0.81
N ILE A 110 7.64 -9.06 0.14
CA ILE A 110 8.74 -8.59 -0.71
C ILE A 110 8.17 -7.73 -1.85
N ALA A 111 8.79 -6.58 -2.10
CA ALA A 111 8.43 -5.69 -3.20
C ALA A 111 8.61 -6.40 -4.55
N PHE A 112 7.66 -6.19 -5.46
CA PHE A 112 7.68 -6.83 -6.79
C PHE A 112 8.96 -6.54 -7.57
N THR A 113 9.53 -5.34 -7.43
CA THR A 113 10.79 -4.94 -8.08
C THR A 113 12.00 -5.75 -7.64
N HIS A 114 11.94 -6.38 -6.47
CA HIS A 114 13.03 -7.19 -5.93
C HIS A 114 12.85 -8.68 -6.25
N MET A 115 11.69 -9.12 -6.76
CA MET A 115 11.41 -10.53 -7.05
C MET A 115 12.37 -11.16 -8.05
N LYS A 116 12.97 -10.38 -8.95
CA LYS A 116 14.03 -10.85 -9.86
C LYS A 116 15.30 -11.36 -9.17
N TYR A 117 15.52 -10.99 -7.90
CA TYR A 117 16.63 -11.50 -7.09
C TYR A 117 16.22 -12.72 -6.25
N PHE A 118 14.96 -13.13 -6.32
CA PHE A 118 14.40 -14.25 -5.60
C PHE A 118 13.97 -15.36 -6.57
N THR A 119 14.90 -15.80 -7.42
CA THR A 119 14.73 -16.84 -8.45
C THR A 119 15.02 -18.24 -7.90
N GLN A 120 14.74 -19.27 -8.70
CA GLN A 120 15.10 -20.65 -8.36
C GLN A 120 16.62 -20.84 -8.25
N LEU A 121 17.35 -20.32 -9.24
CA LEU A 121 18.81 -20.19 -9.21
C LEU A 121 19.14 -18.98 -8.34
N ARG A 122 19.49 -19.20 -7.07
CA ARG A 122 19.80 -18.15 -6.08
C ARG A 122 20.68 -17.05 -6.69
N HIS A 123 20.20 -15.81 -6.67
CA HIS A 123 20.94 -14.67 -7.20
C HIS A 123 22.07 -14.28 -6.22
N PRO A 124 23.24 -13.80 -6.67
CA PRO A 124 24.32 -13.33 -5.78
C PRO A 124 23.92 -12.20 -4.81
N LEU A 125 22.80 -11.53 -5.08
CA LEU A 125 22.28 -10.42 -4.27
C LEU A 125 21.14 -10.84 -3.33
N THR A 126 20.70 -12.11 -3.36
CA THR A 126 19.56 -12.57 -2.56
C THR A 126 19.77 -12.32 -1.07
N ASP A 127 20.97 -12.59 -0.54
CA ASP A 127 21.29 -12.37 0.87
C ASP A 127 21.24 -10.89 1.25
N LYS A 128 21.75 -10.01 0.37
CA LYS A 128 21.69 -8.56 0.56
C LYS A 128 20.25 -8.06 0.66
N PHE A 129 19.34 -8.57 -0.18
CA PHE A 129 17.93 -8.21 -0.12
C PHE A 129 17.24 -8.78 1.13
N PHE A 130 17.55 -10.01 1.54
CA PHE A 130 17.07 -10.52 2.83
C PHE A 130 17.54 -9.67 4.00
N GLY A 131 18.80 -9.24 4.02
CA GLY A 131 19.33 -8.33 5.04
C GLY A 131 18.58 -6.99 5.07
N LEU A 132 18.27 -6.42 3.89
CA LEU A 132 17.47 -5.20 3.78
C LEU A 132 16.07 -5.38 4.36
N TYR A 133 15.39 -6.49 4.05
CA TYR A 133 14.06 -6.74 4.59
C TYR A 133 14.11 -6.97 6.09
N LYS A 134 15.07 -7.76 6.58
CA LYS A 134 15.32 -7.99 8.01
C LYS A 134 15.48 -6.68 8.78
N ALA A 135 16.21 -5.71 8.22
CA ALA A 135 16.46 -4.42 8.85
C ALA A 135 15.21 -3.52 8.96
N ILE A 136 14.15 -3.77 8.19
CA ILE A 136 12.90 -2.99 8.23
C ILE A 136 11.72 -3.78 8.85
N MET A 137 11.98 -4.97 9.39
CA MET A 137 10.96 -5.82 10.05
C MET A 137 10.45 -5.24 11.37
N ASP A 138 11.17 -4.31 11.97
CA ASP A 138 10.78 -3.58 13.18
C ASP A 138 9.54 -2.69 12.98
N LYS A 139 9.15 -2.48 11.71
CA LYS A 139 7.99 -1.70 11.30
C LYS A 139 6.80 -2.65 11.12
N PRO A 140 5.75 -2.55 11.94
CA PRO A 140 4.65 -3.50 11.88
C PRO A 140 3.88 -3.39 10.55
N LEU A 141 3.69 -2.17 10.03
CA LEU A 141 3.06 -1.95 8.73
C LEU A 141 4.06 -1.53 7.66
N TRP A 142 4.05 -2.26 6.54
CA TRP A 142 4.79 -1.90 5.34
C TRP A 142 3.86 -1.25 4.32
N LEU A 143 4.31 -0.14 3.73
CA LEU A 143 3.58 0.56 2.68
C LEU A 143 4.34 0.48 1.36
N GLN A 144 3.75 -0.18 0.38
CA GLN A 144 4.25 -0.25 -0.99
C GLN A 144 3.39 0.60 -1.92
N LEU A 145 4.02 1.41 -2.77
CA LEU A 145 3.34 2.15 -3.83
C LEU A 145 3.77 1.61 -5.19
N LYS A 146 2.82 1.10 -5.98
CA LYS A 146 3.04 0.66 -7.35
C LYS A 146 2.31 1.60 -8.30
N MET A 147 3.02 2.13 -9.29
CA MET A 147 2.37 2.75 -10.45
C MET A 147 2.06 1.64 -11.45
N VAL A 148 0.85 1.65 -12.00
CA VAL A 148 0.56 0.89 -13.20
C VAL A 148 0.94 1.78 -14.38
N THR A 149 1.86 1.32 -15.22
CA THR A 149 2.39 2.06 -16.37
C THR A 149 1.65 1.78 -17.66
N ASP A 150 0.64 0.92 -17.63
CA ASP A 150 -0.05 0.41 -18.82
C ASP A 150 -0.72 1.58 -19.57
N GLY A 151 -0.18 1.89 -20.76
CA GLY A 151 -0.68 2.93 -21.68
C GLY A 151 -0.55 4.39 -21.22
N ASN A 152 -0.40 4.65 -19.92
CA ASN A 152 -0.45 6.01 -19.38
C ASN A 152 0.89 6.74 -19.56
N LYS A 153 0.98 7.54 -20.65
CA LYS A 153 2.05 8.51 -20.97
C LYS A 153 2.09 9.71 -20.00
N SER A 154 1.77 9.50 -18.73
CA SER A 154 1.85 10.54 -17.70
C SER A 154 3.31 10.92 -17.46
N LYS A 155 3.58 12.23 -17.40
CA LYS A 155 4.92 12.79 -17.13
C LYS A 155 5.46 12.27 -15.79
N SER A 156 6.78 12.09 -15.70
CA SER A 156 7.46 11.62 -14.48
C SER A 156 7.10 12.44 -13.24
N VAL A 157 7.00 13.77 -13.40
CA VAL A 157 6.59 14.69 -12.34
C VAL A 157 5.20 14.33 -11.78
N VAL A 158 4.22 14.06 -12.66
CA VAL A 158 2.86 13.68 -12.24
C VAL A 158 2.85 12.34 -11.49
N ARG A 159 3.66 11.36 -11.94
CA ARG A 159 3.81 10.06 -11.27
C ARG A 159 4.45 10.20 -9.88
N SER A 160 5.46 11.04 -9.73
CA SER A 160 6.07 11.30 -8.41
C SER A 160 5.14 12.08 -7.49
N THR A 161 4.45 13.10 -8.00
CA THR A 161 3.49 13.90 -7.22
C THR A 161 2.32 13.05 -6.74
N SER A 162 1.69 12.26 -7.63
CA SER A 162 0.60 11.35 -7.24
C SER A 162 1.03 10.36 -6.15
N LYS A 163 2.20 9.70 -6.28
CA LYS A 163 2.75 8.85 -5.21
C LYS A 163 2.88 9.60 -3.89
N ARG A 164 3.43 10.81 -3.91
CA ARG A 164 3.64 11.62 -2.70
C ARG A 164 2.31 12.01 -2.04
N VAL A 165 1.33 12.43 -2.83
CA VAL A 165 -0.01 12.82 -2.38
C VAL A 165 -0.73 11.62 -1.77
N VAL A 166 -0.78 10.49 -2.47
CA VAL A 166 -1.43 9.25 -1.98
C VAL A 166 -0.77 8.73 -0.70
N LYS A 167 0.57 8.73 -0.65
CA LYS A 167 1.31 8.33 0.56
C LYS A 167 0.96 9.25 1.75
N LYS A 168 0.91 10.56 1.53
CA LYS A 168 0.53 11.53 2.58
C LYS A 168 -0.92 11.32 3.03
N ALA A 169 -1.84 11.13 2.10
CA ALA A 169 -3.26 10.90 2.40
C ALA A 169 -3.44 9.61 3.22
N PHE A 170 -2.75 8.53 2.85
CA PHE A 170 -2.78 7.27 3.61
C PHE A 170 -2.25 7.43 5.04
N ILE A 171 -1.15 8.14 5.22
CA ILE A 171 -0.59 8.41 6.56
C ILE A 171 -1.55 9.29 7.38
N GLN A 172 -2.20 10.28 6.77
CA GLN A 172 -3.19 11.10 7.45
C GLN A 172 -4.41 10.28 7.87
N ALA A 173 -4.90 9.40 6.99
CA ALA A 173 -5.99 8.48 7.31
C ALA A 173 -5.62 7.53 8.46
N LEU A 174 -4.40 6.97 8.49
CA LEU A 174 -3.91 6.17 9.63
C LEU A 174 -3.96 6.94 10.95
N LYS A 175 -3.51 8.20 10.94
CA LYS A 175 -3.55 9.08 12.13
C LYS A 175 -4.97 9.34 12.62
N LEU A 176 -5.92 9.56 11.72
CA LEU A 176 -7.34 9.73 12.09
C LEU A 176 -7.91 8.50 12.81
N HIS A 177 -7.34 7.31 12.58
CA HIS A 177 -7.70 6.07 13.26
C HIS A 177 -6.81 5.73 14.47
N GLY A 178 -5.99 6.67 14.95
CA GLY A 178 -5.13 6.49 16.12
C GLY A 178 -3.85 5.70 15.87
N TYR A 179 -3.43 5.54 14.61
CA TYR A 179 -2.19 4.87 14.23
C TYR A 179 -1.09 5.86 13.83
N ASP A 180 0.16 5.47 14.05
CA ASP A 180 1.30 6.18 13.48
C ASP A 180 1.55 5.83 12.00
N SER A 181 2.58 6.43 11.39
CA SER A 181 2.92 6.18 9.98
C SER A 181 3.37 4.75 9.67
N TRP A 182 3.66 3.96 10.69
CA TRP A 182 4.11 2.56 10.61
C TRP A 182 3.06 1.59 11.13
N GLY A 183 1.83 2.05 11.37
CA GLY A 183 0.71 1.22 11.82
C GLY A 183 0.74 0.85 13.30
N ARG A 184 1.57 1.50 14.12
CA ARG A 184 1.54 1.31 15.59
C ARG A 184 0.37 2.06 16.20
N ALA A 185 -0.34 1.44 17.12
CA ALA A 185 -1.38 2.10 17.90
C ALA A 185 -0.75 3.15 18.82
N ARG A 186 -1.25 4.40 18.76
CA ARG A 186 -0.79 5.50 19.64
C ARG A 186 -1.90 6.05 20.51
N ASP A 187 -3.09 6.20 19.94
CA ASP A 187 -4.22 6.82 20.63
C ASP A 187 -5.24 5.76 21.06
N LYS A 188 -6.13 6.13 22.00
CA LYS A 188 -7.20 5.25 22.52
C LYS A 188 -8.13 4.69 21.44
N GLY A 189 -8.13 5.25 20.22
CA GLY A 189 -8.91 4.78 19.08
C GLY A 189 -8.35 3.52 18.40
N ALA A 190 -7.07 3.18 18.60
CA ALA A 190 -6.44 2.01 18.02
C ALA A 190 -6.31 0.90 19.08
N ILE A 191 -6.90 -0.27 18.81
CA ILE A 191 -6.92 -1.39 19.77
C ILE A 191 -5.61 -2.20 19.70
N LYS A 192 -5.07 -2.39 18.49
CA LYS A 192 -3.89 -3.23 18.22
C LYS A 192 -3.10 -2.69 17.04
N ASP A 193 -1.79 -2.88 17.06
CA ASP A 193 -0.91 -2.58 15.92
C ASP A 193 -1.38 -3.28 14.63
N LEU A 194 -1.20 -2.59 13.50
CA LEU A 194 -1.47 -3.14 12.18
C LEU A 194 -0.20 -3.83 11.66
N PHE A 195 -0.29 -5.13 11.48
CA PHE A 195 0.81 -5.97 11.07
C PHE A 195 0.64 -6.47 9.62
N GLY A 196 1.65 -6.26 8.78
CA GLY A 196 1.69 -6.78 7.40
C GLY A 196 2.01 -5.71 6.36
N THR A 197 1.47 -5.86 5.15
CA THR A 197 1.77 -4.96 4.02
C THR A 197 0.51 -4.42 3.36
N VAL A 198 0.47 -3.11 3.17
CA VAL A 198 -0.50 -2.42 2.32
C VAL A 198 0.20 -2.00 1.04
N LYS A 199 -0.42 -2.33 -0.09
CA LYS A 199 0.05 -1.97 -1.42
C LYS A 199 -0.98 -1.08 -2.12
N LEU A 200 -0.60 0.15 -2.40
CA LEU A 200 -1.40 1.11 -3.14
C LEU A 200 -1.01 1.07 -4.62
N HIS A 201 -1.92 0.62 -5.48
CA HIS A 201 -1.75 0.67 -6.93
C HIS A 201 -2.39 1.94 -7.46
N ILE A 202 -1.62 2.77 -8.15
CA ILE A 202 -2.09 4.00 -8.77
C ILE A 202 -2.12 3.76 -10.28
N SER A 203 -3.33 3.68 -10.83
CA SER A 203 -3.57 3.44 -12.26
C SER A 203 -3.69 4.75 -13.04
N ARG A 204 -4.32 5.78 -12.45
CA ARG A 204 -4.64 7.06 -13.10
C ARG A 204 -4.03 8.24 -12.35
N PRO A 205 -2.71 8.49 -12.48
CA PRO A 205 -2.01 9.49 -11.65
C PRO A 205 -2.48 10.92 -11.88
N LYS A 206 -2.94 11.29 -13.08
CA LYS A 206 -3.46 12.63 -13.38
C LYS A 206 -4.72 12.93 -12.57
N GLU A 207 -5.67 12.01 -12.57
CA GLU A 207 -6.92 12.14 -11.79
C GLU A 207 -6.61 12.22 -10.30
N VAL A 208 -5.69 11.39 -9.80
CA VAL A 208 -5.25 11.44 -8.40
C VAL A 208 -4.67 12.80 -8.02
N THR A 209 -3.93 13.46 -8.93
CA THR A 209 -3.40 14.81 -8.67
C THR A 209 -4.47 15.91 -8.75
N GLN A 210 -5.60 15.66 -9.41
CA GLN A 210 -6.72 16.60 -9.53
C GLN A 210 -7.77 16.40 -8.42
N THR A 211 -7.79 15.22 -7.81
CA THR A 211 -8.69 14.90 -6.68
C THR A 211 -8.29 15.74 -5.47
N LYS A 212 -9.27 16.27 -4.73
CA LYS A 212 -8.99 17.01 -3.50
C LYS A 212 -8.34 16.08 -2.47
N PHE A 213 -7.41 16.62 -1.69
CA PHE A 213 -6.68 15.83 -0.69
C PHE A 213 -7.62 15.22 0.36
N GLU A 214 -8.66 15.95 0.76
CA GLU A 214 -9.68 15.51 1.71
C GLU A 214 -10.43 14.27 1.23
N ASP A 215 -10.86 14.26 -0.04
CA ASP A 215 -11.55 13.12 -0.66
C ASP A 215 -10.65 11.87 -0.67
N LEU A 216 -9.35 12.04 -0.94
CA LEU A 216 -8.38 10.95 -0.87
C LEU A 216 -8.21 10.41 0.56
N VAL A 217 -8.20 11.29 1.56
CA VAL A 217 -8.12 10.90 2.97
C VAL A 217 -9.40 10.16 3.38
N ALA A 218 -10.58 10.67 3.00
CA ALA A 218 -11.86 10.04 3.30
C ALA A 218 -11.97 8.63 2.69
N PHE A 219 -11.62 8.48 1.40
CA PHE A 219 -11.59 7.18 0.73
C PHE A 219 -10.65 6.17 1.41
N LEU A 220 -9.44 6.62 1.79
CA LEU A 220 -8.46 5.75 2.45
C LEU A 220 -8.85 5.44 3.90
N SER A 221 -9.49 6.38 4.59
CA SER A 221 -10.02 6.19 5.95
C SER A 221 -11.12 5.13 5.96
N GLU A 222 -12.09 5.24 5.05
CA GLU A 222 -13.12 4.22 4.87
C GLU A 222 -12.52 2.85 4.55
N THR A 223 -11.49 2.80 3.70
CA THR A 223 -10.77 1.56 3.39
C THR A 223 -10.08 0.97 4.63
N ILE A 224 -9.53 1.82 5.50
CA ILE A 224 -8.88 1.39 6.75
C ILE A 224 -9.90 0.72 7.68
N ASP A 225 -11.05 1.37 7.90
CA ASP A 225 -12.10 0.88 8.77
C ASP A 225 -12.71 -0.44 8.27
N ARG A 226 -13.04 -0.50 6.98
CA ARG A 226 -13.76 -1.65 6.43
C ARG A 226 -12.92 -2.93 6.42
N GLN A 227 -11.62 -2.84 6.16
CA GLN A 227 -10.82 -4.04 5.85
C GLN A 227 -9.40 -4.07 6.38
N ILE A 228 -8.69 -2.94 6.45
CA ILE A 228 -7.29 -2.97 6.88
C ILE A 228 -7.21 -3.37 8.36
N LYS A 229 -8.05 -2.78 9.22
CA LYS A 229 -8.13 -3.16 10.64
C LYS A 229 -8.41 -4.65 10.82
N SER A 230 -9.49 -5.16 10.23
CA SER A 230 -9.86 -6.57 10.38
C SER A 230 -8.82 -7.55 9.83
N THR A 231 -8.13 -7.19 8.75
CA THR A 231 -7.16 -8.09 8.08
C THR A 231 -5.79 -8.05 8.73
N LEU A 232 -5.34 -6.88 9.21
CA LEU A 232 -3.97 -6.66 9.68
C LEU A 232 -3.82 -6.58 11.20
N SER A 233 -4.91 -6.48 11.98
CA SER A 233 -4.83 -6.51 13.46
C SER A 233 -4.53 -7.88 14.07
N ARG A 234 -3.93 -8.80 13.29
CA ARG A 234 -3.56 -10.14 13.75
C ARG A 234 -2.27 -10.04 14.59
N PRO A 235 -2.18 -10.72 15.74
CA PRO A 235 -0.93 -10.77 16.49
C PRO A 235 0.19 -11.31 15.60
N PRO A 236 1.42 -10.77 15.73
CA PRO A 236 2.56 -11.31 15.01
C PRO A 236 2.69 -12.80 15.35
N SER A 237 3.02 -13.61 14.33
CA SER A 237 3.26 -15.05 14.52
C SER A 237 4.21 -15.28 15.72
N PRO A 238 3.97 -16.27 16.60
CA PRO A 238 4.75 -16.48 17.82
C PRO A 238 6.25 -16.68 17.58
N ALA A 239 6.64 -17.05 16.36
CA ALA A 239 8.05 -17.09 15.94
C ALA A 239 8.76 -15.73 16.05
N ARG A 240 8.01 -14.63 16.11
CA ARG A 240 8.51 -13.28 16.31
C ARG A 240 8.34 -12.87 17.76
N HIS A 241 9.12 -13.47 18.65
CA HIS A 241 9.41 -12.81 19.91
C HIS A 241 10.35 -11.63 19.60
N ILE A 242 9.76 -10.55 19.07
CA ILE A 242 10.42 -9.25 19.05
C ILE A 242 10.63 -8.97 20.53
N LYS A 243 11.87 -9.07 20.98
CA LYS A 243 12.25 -8.56 22.29
C LYS A 243 11.80 -7.11 22.29
N ASN A 244 10.69 -6.83 22.96
CA ASN A 244 10.22 -5.48 23.18
C ASN A 244 11.29 -4.84 24.04
N ASP A 245 12.27 -4.21 23.40
CA ASP A 245 13.32 -3.43 24.03
C ASP A 245 12.68 -2.19 24.66
N GLY A 246 11.99 -2.38 25.78
CA GLY A 246 11.46 -1.37 26.67
C GLY A 246 10.53 -0.31 26.06
N PRO A 247 9.96 0.57 26.89
CA PRO A 247 9.41 1.83 26.43
C PRO A 247 10.58 2.60 25.82
N ARG A 248 10.62 2.74 24.48
CA ARG A 248 11.50 3.73 23.86
C ARG A 248 10.98 5.10 24.28
N ASP A 249 11.58 5.62 25.34
CA ASP A 249 11.40 6.99 25.80
C ASP A 249 11.42 7.92 24.58
N GLY A 250 10.28 8.55 24.36
CA GLY A 250 10.12 9.53 23.31
C GLY A 250 11.10 10.66 23.54
N GLY A 251 12.01 10.85 22.60
CA GLY A 251 12.48 12.19 22.30
C GLY A 251 13.71 12.70 23.05
N ARG A 252 14.76 11.90 23.21
CA ARG A 252 16.09 12.51 23.13
C ARG A 252 16.43 12.69 21.66
N ALA A 253 16.01 13.83 21.11
CA ALA A 253 16.57 14.33 19.87
C ALA A 253 18.09 14.20 20.00
N GLN A 254 18.70 13.30 19.22
CA GLN A 254 20.16 13.28 19.17
C GLN A 254 20.56 14.69 18.78
N PRO A 255 21.42 15.37 19.57
CA PRO A 255 21.95 16.66 19.18
C PRO A 255 22.55 16.43 17.80
N ARG A 256 21.96 17.08 16.79
CA ARG A 256 22.58 17.15 15.47
C ARG A 256 23.99 17.63 15.74
N ALA A 257 24.98 16.81 15.42
CA ALA A 257 26.37 17.22 15.48
C ALA A 257 26.44 18.60 14.80
N PRO A 258 27.05 19.61 15.46
CA PRO A 258 27.23 20.90 14.83
C PRO A 258 27.94 20.66 13.50
N ASP A 259 27.25 21.02 12.42
CA ASP A 259 27.76 20.92 11.07
C ASP A 259 28.93 21.90 10.98
N THR A 260 30.15 21.44 11.30
CA THR A 260 31.40 22.17 11.12
C THR A 260 31.68 22.27 9.63
N ARG A 261 30.88 23.10 8.94
CA ARG A 261 31.11 23.53 7.58
C ARG A 261 31.24 25.04 7.52
N THR A 262 32.04 25.57 8.44
CA THR A 262 32.81 26.80 8.23
C THR A 262 33.92 26.49 7.24
N GLY A 263 33.68 26.74 5.96
CA GLY A 263 34.66 26.49 4.92
C GLY A 263 34.35 27.26 3.63
N SER A 264 34.88 28.48 3.57
CA SER A 264 35.19 29.26 2.38
C SER A 264 34.03 29.68 1.47
N LYS A 265 33.55 30.90 1.76
CA LYS A 265 33.13 31.88 0.75
C LYS A 265 34.22 31.94 -0.32
N LYS A 266 34.01 31.30 -1.48
CA LYS A 266 34.74 31.63 -2.71
C LYS A 266 33.83 32.57 -3.48
N ASP A 267 34.25 33.82 -3.52
CA ASP A 267 33.66 34.87 -4.32
C ASP A 267 33.63 34.43 -5.78
N PHE A 268 32.43 34.14 -6.29
CA PHE A 268 32.20 33.87 -7.71
C PHE A 268 31.76 35.17 -8.38
N SER A 269 32.64 36.17 -8.34
CA SER A 269 32.54 37.38 -9.16
C SER A 269 33.00 37.04 -10.57
N GLY A 270 32.06 37.02 -11.53
CA GLY A 270 32.42 37.02 -12.95
C GLY A 270 31.62 36.05 -13.80
N ARG A 271 30.31 36.26 -13.93
CA ARG A 271 29.58 35.80 -15.12
C ARG A 271 29.18 37.03 -15.93
N PRO A 272 29.80 37.28 -17.10
CA PRO A 272 29.44 38.41 -17.94
C PRO A 272 28.01 38.22 -18.47
N GLN A 273 27.20 39.27 -18.35
CA GLN A 273 25.86 39.30 -18.94
C GLN A 273 25.96 39.33 -20.47
N PRO A 274 25.15 38.56 -21.20
CA PRO A 274 25.04 38.69 -22.65
C PRO A 274 24.32 40.00 -23.00
N ALA A 275 24.95 40.80 -23.87
CA ALA A 275 24.47 42.07 -24.35
C ALA A 275 23.07 41.96 -25.00
N ARG A 276 22.15 42.81 -24.54
CA ARG A 276 20.84 43.05 -25.15
C ARG A 276 21.04 43.65 -26.55
N ARG A 277 20.86 42.83 -27.58
CA ARG A 277 20.76 43.26 -28.97
C ARG A 277 19.43 44.00 -29.19
N ARG A 278 19.47 45.33 -29.22
CA ARG A 278 18.35 46.19 -29.65
C ARG A 278 18.12 45.95 -31.16
N LYS A 279 16.88 45.64 -31.53
CA LYS A 279 16.41 45.72 -32.92
C LYS A 279 16.13 47.19 -33.22
N ALA A 280 16.75 47.72 -34.26
CA ALA A 280 16.34 48.97 -34.89
C ALA A 280 15.09 48.70 -35.74
N ALA A 281 14.23 49.72 -35.80
CA ALA A 281 13.05 49.80 -36.66
C ALA A 281 13.44 49.99 -38.12
#